data_AF-A0A1I4HKU7-F1
#
_entry.id   AF-A0A1I4HKU7-F1
#
_cell.length_a   1.000
_cell.length_b   1.000
_cell.length_c   1.000
_cell.angle_alpha   90.00
_cell.angle_beta   90.00
_cell.angle_gamma   90.00
#
_symmetry.space_group_name_H-M   'P 1'
#
loop_
_entity.id
_entity.type
_entity.pdbx_description
1 polymer ?
#
loop_
_entity_poly.entity_id
_entity_poly.type
_entity_poly.pdbx_seq_one_letter_code
_entity_poly.pdbx_strand_id
1 'polypeptide(L)' 'MALILIFVGSFIGIIVATIQMLFQDATFWQGLVTYMTFSLGFPLMTGLLTWGLSGLRTPSHDAEEYGWHKA' A
#
# COMPACT_ATOMS: atom_id res chain seq x y z
N MET A 1 10.79 -4.72 -0.42
CA MET A 1 9.52 -4.21 0.18
C MET A 1 8.37 -4.18 -0.83
N ALA A 2 8.49 -3.54 -2.00
CA ALA A 2 7.42 -3.49 -3.00
C ALA A 2 6.93 -4.88 -3.47
N LEU A 3 7.84 -5.84 -3.69
CA LEU A 3 7.48 -7.21 -4.07
C LEU A 3 6.59 -7.92 -3.03
N ILE A 4 6.80 -7.65 -1.75
CA ILE A 4 5.98 -8.21 -0.66
C ILE A 4 4.58 -7.60 -0.70
N LEU A 5 4.46 -6.29 -0.95
CA LEU A 5 3.18 -5.60 -1.09
C LEU A 5 2.39 -6.08 -2.30
N ILE A 6 3.07 -6.32 -3.43
CA ILE A 6 2.45 -6.94 -4.61
C ILE A 6 1.97 -8.36 -4.28
N PHE A 7 2.80 -9.17 -3.62
CA PHE A 7 2.44 -10.54 -3.25
C PHE A 7 1.23 -10.59 -2.32
N VAL A 8 1.22 -9.78 -1.26
CA VAL A 8 0.11 -9.69 -0.29
C VAL A 8 -1.14 -9.14 -0.98
N GLY A 9 -1.03 -8.06 -1.77
CA GLY A 9 -2.14 -7.51 -2.53
C GLY A 9 -2.73 -8.51 -3.53
N SER A 10 -1.87 -9.28 -4.21
CA SER A 10 -2.30 -10.33 -5.14
C SER A 10 -3.04 -11.47 -4.44
N PHE A 11 -2.55 -11.89 -3.26
CA PHE A 11 -3.22 -12.93 -2.46
C PHE A 11 -4.61 -12.49 -2.00
N ILE A 12 -4.73 -11.26 -1.47
CA ILE A 12 -6.01 -10.67 -1.08
C ILE A 12 -6.92 -10.53 -2.31
N GLY A 13 -6.38 -10.06 -3.44
CA GLY A 13 -7.12 -9.90 -4.69
C GLY A 13 -7.74 -11.20 -5.19
N ILE A 14 -7.02 -12.32 -5.11
CA ILE A 14 -7.55 -13.65 -5.50
C ILE A 14 -8.70 -14.06 -4.58
N ILE A 15 -8.54 -13.90 -3.26
CA ILE A 15 -9.59 -14.27 -2.29
C ILE A 15 -10.85 -13.44 -2.53
N VAL A 16 -10.71 -12.13 -2.67
CA VAL A 16 -11.85 -11.23 -2.89
C VAL A 16 -12.51 -11.52 -4.23
N ALA A 17 -11.74 -11.69 -5.31
CA ALA A 17 -12.27 -12.06 -6.62
C ALA A 17 -13.05 -13.39 -6.57
N THR A 18 -12.52 -14.37 -5.84
CA THR A 18 -13.17 -15.68 -5.67
C THR A 18 -14.49 -15.54 -4.90
N ILE A 19 -14.52 -14.76 -3.82
CA ILE A 19 -15.75 -14.48 -3.07
C ILE A 19 -16.78 -13.76 -3.97
N GLN A 20 -16.36 -12.78 -4.77
CA GLN A 20 -17.24 -12.08 -5.70
C GLN A 20 -17.85 -13.02 -6.74
N MET A 21 -17.05 -13.92 -7.32
CA MET A 21 -17.55 -14.90 -8.29
C MET A 21 -18.49 -15.92 -7.65
N LEU A 22 -18.24 -16.35 -6.40
CA LEU A 22 -19.05 -17.37 -5.72
C LEU A 22 -20.35 -16.83 -5.12
N PHE A 23 -20.37 -15.57 -4.67
CA PHE A 23 -21.47 -15.04 -3.86
C PHE A 23 -22.14 -13.79 -4.44
N GLN A 24 -21.60 -13.20 -5.50
CA GLN A 24 -22.11 -11.94 -6.09
C GLN A 24 -22.35 -12.04 -7.59
N ASP A 25 -22.44 -13.26 -8.14
CA ASP A 25 -22.59 -13.54 -9.57
C ASP A 25 -21.61 -12.75 -10.46
N ALA A 26 -20.43 -12.44 -9.91
CA ALA A 26 -19.44 -11.67 -10.63
C ALA A 26 -18.85 -12.51 -11.76
N THR A 27 -18.78 -11.90 -12.95
CA THR A 27 -18.18 -12.55 -14.11
C THR A 27 -16.68 -12.74 -13.92
N PHE A 28 -16.10 -13.68 -14.67
CA PHE A 28 -14.66 -13.92 -14.67
C PHE A 28 -13.84 -12.63 -14.87
N TRP A 29 -14.28 -11.79 -15.81
CA TRP A 29 -13.64 -10.52 -16.12
C TRP A 29 -13.67 -9.53 -14.96
N GLN A 30 -14.78 -9.46 -14.22
CA GLN A 30 -14.88 -8.60 -13.03
C GLN A 30 -13.91 -9.07 -11.94
N GLY A 31 -13.83 -10.37 -11.68
CA GLY A 31 -12.88 -10.89 -10.70
C GLY A 31 -11.41 -10.73 -11.12
N LEU A 32 -11.09 -10.84 -12.42
CA LEU A 32 -9.76 -10.52 -12.94
C LEU A 32 -9.39 -9.04 -12.68
N VAL A 33 -10.33 -8.12 -12.94
CA VAL A 33 -10.14 -6.70 -12.66
C VAL A 33 -9.95 -6.45 -11.17
N THR A 34 -10.73 -7.10 -10.31
CA THR A 34 -10.56 -7.03 -8.85
C THR A 34 -9.16 -7.51 -8.44
N TYR A 35 -8.71 -8.66 -8.97
CA TYR A 35 -7.36 -9.16 -8.72
C TYR A 35 -6.29 -8.16 -9.13
N MET A 36 -6.33 -7.64 -10.36
CA MET A 36 -5.36 -6.66 -10.87
C MET A 36 -5.37 -5.37 -10.04
N THR A 37 -6.55 -4.93 -9.61
CA THR A 37 -6.74 -3.73 -8.79
C THR A 37 -6.08 -3.90 -7.42
N PHE A 38 -6.22 -5.05 -6.77
CA PHE A 38 -5.55 -5.29 -5.49
C PHE A 38 -4.04 -5.55 -5.65
N SER A 39 -3.63 -6.24 -6.72
CA SER A 39 -2.21 -6.54 -6.99
C SER A 39 -1.39 -5.27 -7.25
N LEU A 40 -1.93 -4.34 -8.04
CA LEU A 40 -1.24 -3.11 -8.44
C LEU A 40 -1.66 -1.87 -7.64
N GLY A 41 -2.92 -1.80 -7.23
CA GLY A 41 -3.44 -0.65 -6.49
C GLY A 41 -2.91 -0.57 -5.06
N PHE A 42 -2.69 -1.72 -4.40
CA PHE A 42 -2.13 -1.76 -3.05
C PHE A 42 -0.69 -1.19 -2.95
N PRO A 43 0.27 -1.62 -3.79
CA PRO A 43 1.61 -1.00 -3.82
C PRO A 43 1.57 0.47 -4.27
N LEU A 44 0.68 0.85 -5.20
CA LEU A 44 0.52 2.25 -5.60
C LEU A 44 0.05 3.13 -4.45
N MET A 45 -1.01 2.73 -3.75
CA MET A 45 -1.58 3.51 -2.65
C MET A 45 -0.65 3.61 -1.46
N THR A 46 0.03 2.52 -1.10
CA THR A 46 1.05 2.55 -0.04
C THR A 46 2.23 3.44 -0.43
N GLY A 47 2.64 3.44 -1.70
CA GLY A 47 3.66 4.36 -2.23
C GLY A 47 3.23 5.83 -2.13
N LEU A 48 2.01 6.15 -2.55
CA LEU A 48 1.46 7.51 -2.48
C LEU A 48 1.32 8.00 -1.03
N LEU A 49 0.87 7.14 -0.12
CA LEU A 49 0.78 7.45 1.31
C LEU A 49 2.16 7.72 1.91
N THR A 50 3.14 6.86 1.61
CA THR A 50 4.52 7.03 2.08
C THR A 50 5.10 8.34 1.55
N TRP A 51 4.89 8.64 0.27
CA TRP A 51 5.32 9.89 -0.35
C TRP A 51 4.67 11.12 0.30
N GLY A 52 3.36 11.07 0.55
CA GLY A 52 2.63 12.13 1.26
C GLY A 52 3.15 12.34 2.69
N LEU A 53 3.39 11.25 3.43
CA LEU A 53 3.98 11.30 4.77
C LEU A 53 5.40 11.86 4.75
N SER A 54 6.23 11.50 3.75
CA SER A 54 7.56 12.08 3.58
C SER A 54 7.52 13.58 3.29
N GLY A 55 6.52 14.06 2.54
CA GLY A 55 6.33 15.49 2.28
C GLY A 55 5.79 16.27 3.50
N LEU A 56 5.00 15.61 4.35
CA LEU A 56 4.47 16.17 5.60
C LEU A 56 5.45 16.07 6.78
N ARG A 57 6.49 15.24 6.65
CA ARG A 57 7.54 15.11 7.67
C ARG A 57 8.40 16.36 7.62
N THR A 58 8.05 17.35 8.44
CA THR A 58 8.93 18.48 8.76
C THR A 58 10.26 17.91 9.26
N PRO A 59 11.40 18.28 8.66
CA PRO A 59 12.69 17.86 9.21
C PRO A 59 12.80 18.48 10.60
N SER A 60 12.67 17.66 11.64
CA SER A 60 13.03 18.02 13.00
C SER A 60 14.56 18.12 13.05
N HIS A 61 15.12 19.19 12.48
CA HIS A 61 16.55 19.47 12.46
C HIS A 61 17.03 20.08 13.79
N ASP A 62 16.13 20.36 14.73
CA ASP A 62 16.45 21.11 15.95
C ASP A 62 16.73 20.24 17.19
N ALA A 63 16.70 18.90 17.07
CA ALA A 63 16.90 18.01 18.23
C ALA A 63 18.38 17.61 18.49
N GLU A 64 19.28 17.77 17.51
CA GLU A 64 20.67 17.35 17.66
C GLU A 64 21.64 18.52 17.96
N GLU A 65 21.27 19.77 17.66
CA GLU A 65 22.19 20.92 17.81
C GLU A 65 22.17 21.56 19.22
N TYR A 66 21.17 21.28 20.06
CA TYR A 66 21.08 21.84 21.42
C TYR A 66 21.75 20.99 22.52
N GLY A 67 22.18 19.76 22.21
CA GLY A 67 22.64 18.79 23.22
C GLY A 67 24.15 18.65 23.42
N TRP A 68 24.98 19.14 22.49
CA TRP A 68 26.44 18.85 22.52
C TRP A 68 27.39 20.05 22.63
N HIS A 69 26.87 21.27 22.74
CA HIS A 69 27.71 22.47 22.92
C HIS A 69 27.60 23.14 24.30
N LYS A 70 26.93 22.52 25.28
CA LYS A 70 26.94 22.99 26.67
C LYS A 70 26.90 21.83 27.68
N ALA A 71 28.05 21.24 27.97
CA ALA A 71 28.49 20.78 29.29
C ALA A 71 29.93 20.29 29.22
#